data_AF-A0AA37AZH0-F1
#
_entry.id   AF-A0AA37AZH0-F1
#
_cell.length_a   1.000
_cell.length_b   1.000
_cell.length_c   1.000
_cell.angle_alpha   90.00
_cell.angle_beta   90.00
_cell.angle_gamma   90.00
#
_symmetry.space_group_name_H-M   'P 1'
#
loop_
_entity.id
_entity.type
_entity.pdbx_description
1 polymer ?
#
loop_
_entity_poly.entity_id
_entity_poly.type
_entity_poly.pdbx_seq_one_letter_code
_entity_poly.pdbx_strand_id
1 'polypeptide(L)'
;MHKFATILAVLLFSFILWVIYLANTGASSVFFNVVGSLPYGDKLGHFGLFGTLTFICVLATKFSGLRIANIPIYWGAIAVTVFALGEELSQAYMPTRTFDLVDASADLLGIAAACVCCYFISIHFAKTKAAPLPKGH
;
A
#
# COMPACT_ATOMS: atom_id res chain seq x y z
N MET A 1 -15.51 1.17 11.92
CA MET A 1 -14.74 1.17 10.65
C MET A 1 -13.23 1.26 10.87
N HIS A 2 -12.71 2.28 11.56
CA HIS A 2 -11.25 2.45 11.69
C HIS A 2 -10.54 1.30 12.43
N LYS A 3 -11.10 0.78 13.54
CA LYS A 3 -10.54 -0.39 14.24
C LYS A 3 -10.42 -1.61 13.32
N PHE A 4 -11.42 -1.84 12.46
CA PHE A 4 -11.40 -2.93 11.49
C PHE A 4 -10.33 -2.71 10.42
N ALA A 5 -10.22 -1.48 9.88
CA ALA A 5 -9.15 -1.13 8.94
C ALA A 5 -7.76 -1.30 9.57
N THR A 6 -7.57 -0.92 10.83
CA THR A 6 -6.31 -1.14 11.56
C THR A 6 -5.98 -2.62 11.70
N ILE A 7 -6.94 -3.47 12.08
CA ILE A 7 -6.73 -4.92 12.17
C ILE A 7 -6.34 -5.49 10.80
N LEU A 8 -7.06 -5.08 9.75
CA LEU A 8 -6.77 -5.54 8.39
C LEU A 8 -5.39 -5.08 7.91
N ALA A 9 -4.98 -3.84 8.22
CA ALA A 9 -3.65 -3.34 7.92
C ALA A 9 -2.56 -4.17 8.62
N VAL A 10 -2.75 -4.47 9.91
CA VAL A 10 -1.79 -5.27 10.69
C VAL A 10 -1.69 -6.70 10.15
N LEU A 11 -2.82 -7.31 9.79
CA LEU A 11 -2.84 -8.66 9.21
C LEU A 11 -2.14 -8.69 7.84
N LEU A 12 -2.46 -7.74 6.95
CA LEU A 12 -1.83 -7.66 5.64
C LEU A 12 -0.33 -7.34 5.75
N PHE A 13 0.05 -6.44 6.65
CA PHE A 13 1.44 -6.12 6.90
C PHE A 13 2.22 -7.33 7.43
N SER A 14 1.65 -8.08 8.38
CA SER A 14 2.23 -9.32 8.89
C SER A 14 2.37 -10.37 7.78
N PHE A 15 1.37 -10.48 6.90
CA PHE A 15 1.43 -11.35 5.74
C PHE A 15 2.57 -10.96 4.78
N ILE A 16 2.72 -9.66 4.48
CA ILE A 16 3.80 -9.16 3.63
C ILE A 16 5.17 -9.44 4.26
N LEU A 17 5.34 -9.22 5.57
CA LEU A 17 6.58 -9.56 6.28
C LEU A 17 6.92 -11.06 6.19
N TRP A 18 5.90 -11.91 6.28
CA TRP A 18 6.09 -13.36 6.11
C TRP A 18 6.51 -13.72 4.68
N VAL A 19 5.91 -13.11 3.66
CA VAL A 19 6.32 -13.30 2.26
C VAL A 19 7.77 -12.84 2.02
N ILE A 20 8.15 -11.67 2.56
CA ILE A 20 9.53 -11.16 2.50
C ILE A 20 10.49 -12.14 3.18
N TYR A 21 10.14 -12.67 4.35
CA TYR A 21 10.96 -13.67 5.04
C TYR A 21 11.19 -14.93 4.18
N LEU A 22 10.14 -15.44 3.53
CA LEU A 22 10.26 -16.59 2.62
C LEU A 22 11.17 -16.27 1.42
N ALA A 23 11.00 -15.09 0.81
CA ALA A 23 11.82 -14.66 -0.31
C ALA A 23 13.30 -14.53 0.09
N ASN A 24 13.57 -13.91 1.25
CA ASN A 24 14.92 -13.71 1.76
C ASN A 24 15.63 -15.02 2.12
N THR A 25 14.90 -16.05 2.56
CA THR A 25 15.43 -17.38 2.85
C THR A 25 15.50 -18.30 1.63
N GLY A 26 15.04 -17.85 0.46
CA GLY A 26 14.97 -18.67 -0.75
C GLY A 26 13.96 -19.83 -0.65
N ALA A 27 13.02 -19.76 0.29
CA ALA A 27 12.02 -20.79 0.50
C ALA A 27 10.99 -20.77 -0.64
N SER A 28 10.50 -21.95 -1.04
CA SER A 28 9.42 -22.05 -2.03
C SER A 28 8.04 -21.83 -1.39
N SER A 29 7.13 -21.20 -2.12
CA SER A 29 5.73 -21.02 -1.72
C SER A 29 4.81 -21.17 -2.93
N VAL A 30 3.56 -21.57 -2.69
CA VAL A 30 2.52 -21.62 -3.74
C VAL A 30 2.35 -20.23 -4.37
N PHE A 31 2.49 -19.16 -3.58
CA PHE A 31 2.42 -17.79 -4.08
C PHE A 31 3.52 -17.51 -5.11
N PHE A 32 4.76 -17.96 -4.86
CA PHE A 32 5.87 -17.78 -5.81
C PHE A 32 5.66 -18.56 -7.10
N ASN A 33 5.05 -19.75 -7.03
CA ASN A 33 4.71 -20.53 -8.22
C ASN A 33 3.65 -19.82 -9.08
N VAL A 34 2.62 -19.25 -8.45
CA VAL A 34 1.59 -18.48 -9.15
C VAL A 34 2.18 -17.22 -9.78
N VAL A 35 2.95 -16.46 -8.99
CA VAL A 35 3.63 -15.23 -9.42
C VAL A 35 4.57 -15.51 -10.60
N GLY A 36 5.38 -16.58 -10.52
CA GLY A 36 6.29 -16.99 -11.59
C GLY A 36 5.59 -17.53 -12.84
N SER A 37 4.34 -17.98 -12.74
CA SER A 37 3.56 -18.47 -13.88
C SER A 37 2.90 -17.36 -14.72
N LEU A 38 2.80 -16.15 -14.18
CA LEU A 38 2.18 -15.00 -14.84
C LEU A 38 3.23 -14.10 -15.48
N PRO A 39 2.98 -13.55 -16.69
CA PRO A 39 3.86 -12.55 -17.26
C PRO A 39 3.88 -11.32 -16.34
N TYR A 40 5.06 -10.94 -15.88
CA TYR A 40 5.25 -9.84 -14.92
C TYR A 40 4.53 -10.04 -13.58
N GLY A 41 4.24 -11.28 -13.18
CA GLY A 41 3.49 -11.57 -11.95
C GLY A 41 4.12 -10.94 -10.70
N ASP A 42 5.45 -10.86 -10.66
CA ASP A 42 6.18 -10.28 -9.53
C ASP A 42 5.86 -8.77 -9.38
N LYS A 43 5.94 -8.03 -10.49
CA LYS A 43 5.58 -6.61 -10.58
C LYS A 43 4.11 -6.36 -10.22
N LEU A 44 3.22 -7.24 -10.65
CA LEU A 44 1.81 -7.17 -10.27
C LEU A 44 1.61 -7.43 -8.77
N GLY A 45 2.41 -8.35 -8.20
CA GLY A 45 2.47 -8.61 -6.77
C GLY A 45 2.90 -7.37 -5.98
N HIS A 46 4.03 -6.77 -6.36
CA HIS A 46 4.56 -5.52 -5.82
C HIS A 46 3.50 -4.39 -5.85
N PHE A 47 2.98 -4.08 -7.04
CA PHE A 47 1.93 -3.09 -7.21
C PHE A 47 0.69 -3.37 -6.33
N GLY A 48 0.20 -4.61 -6.36
CA GLY A 48 -1.02 -5.02 -5.66
C GLY A 48 -0.88 -5.02 -4.14
N LEU A 49 0.20 -5.59 -3.61
CA LEU A 49 0.45 -5.73 -2.18
C LEU A 49 0.66 -4.36 -1.53
N PHE A 50 1.61 -3.56 -2.05
CA PHE A 50 1.92 -2.24 -1.48
C PHE A 50 0.82 -1.21 -1.74
N GLY A 51 0.11 -1.30 -2.88
CA GLY A 51 -1.08 -0.49 -3.14
C GLY A 51 -2.22 -0.79 -2.17
N THR A 52 -2.54 -2.08 -1.96
CA THR A 52 -3.60 -2.49 -1.02
C THR A 52 -3.23 -2.13 0.42
N LEU A 53 -1.98 -2.37 0.83
CA LEU A 53 -1.49 -1.97 2.15
C LEU A 53 -1.61 -0.47 2.35
N THR A 54 -1.18 0.34 1.37
CA THR A 54 -1.31 1.80 1.42
C THR A 54 -2.76 2.22 1.59
N PHE A 55 -3.66 1.69 0.77
CA PHE A 55 -5.08 2.02 0.83
C PHE A 55 -5.66 1.78 2.23
N ILE A 56 -5.42 0.60 2.80
CA ILE A 56 -5.94 0.24 4.12
C ILE A 56 -5.27 1.07 5.21
N CYS A 57 -3.96 1.34 5.13
CA CYS A 57 -3.25 2.21 6.06
C CYS A 57 -3.82 3.63 6.07
N VAL A 58 -4.11 4.21 4.91
CA VAL A 58 -4.74 5.54 4.82
C VAL A 58 -6.16 5.54 5.43
N LEU A 59 -6.94 4.48 5.24
CA LEU A 59 -8.24 4.32 5.90
C LEU A 59 -8.11 4.16 7.42
N ALA A 60 -7.13 3.39 7.88
CA ALA A 60 -6.84 3.16 9.29
C ALA A 60 -6.43 4.45 10.00
N THR A 61 -5.65 5.30 9.33
CA THR A 61 -5.25 6.63 9.84
C THR A 61 -6.29 7.72 9.57
N LYS A 62 -7.50 7.36 9.12
CA LYS A 62 -8.63 8.27 8.85
C LYS A 62 -8.31 9.38 7.84
N PHE A 63 -7.54 9.07 6.80
CA PHE A 63 -7.08 10.05 5.82
C PHE A 63 -6.23 11.18 6.44
N SER A 64 -5.63 10.95 7.61
CA SER A 64 -4.74 11.92 8.24
C SER A 64 -3.43 12.05 7.45
N GLY A 65 -2.91 13.27 7.45
CA GLY A 65 -1.77 13.63 6.62
C GLY A 65 -1.51 15.13 6.64
N LEU A 66 -0.61 15.53 5.76
CA LEU A 66 -0.30 16.92 5.47
C LEU A 66 -0.96 17.31 4.14
N ARG A 67 -1.14 18.61 3.92
CA ARG A 67 -1.44 19.14 2.58
C ARG A 67 -0.27 19.99 2.14
N ILE A 68 0.33 19.63 1.02
CA ILE A 68 1.34 20.45 0.35
C ILE A 68 0.67 21.06 -0.87
N ALA A 69 0.53 22.39 -0.86
CA ALA A 69 -0.33 23.12 -1.80
C ALA A 69 -1.75 22.52 -1.83
N ASN A 70 -2.13 21.86 -2.92
CA ASN A 70 -3.46 21.25 -3.10
C ASN A 70 -3.44 19.71 -3.13
N ILE A 71 -2.29 19.11 -2.80
CA ILE A 71 -2.09 17.65 -2.84
C ILE A 71 -2.06 17.14 -1.40
N PRO A 72 -3.00 16.25 -1.00
CA PRO A 72 -2.93 15.60 0.30
C PRO A 72 -1.88 14.50 0.29
N ILE A 73 -1.04 14.50 1.31
CA ILE A 73 -0.02 13.48 1.55
C ILE A 73 -0.39 12.76 2.83
N TYR A 74 -0.75 11.48 2.70
CA TYR A 74 -1.25 10.69 3.83
C TYR A 74 -0.10 10.07 4.63
N TRP A 75 -0.20 10.10 5.96
CA TRP A 75 0.80 9.47 6.83
C TRP A 75 0.95 7.97 6.57
N GLY A 76 -0.16 7.28 6.28
CA GLY A 76 -0.15 5.87 5.92
C GLY A 76 0.63 5.59 4.63
N ALA A 77 0.52 6.47 3.63
CA ALA A 77 1.25 6.33 2.38
C ALA A 77 2.75 6.60 2.55
N ILE A 78 3.12 7.60 3.36
CA ILE A 78 4.54 7.87 3.69
C ILE A 78 5.16 6.65 4.37
N ALA A 79 4.48 6.08 5.37
CA ALA A 79 4.98 4.92 6.11
C ALA A 79 5.21 3.71 5.18
N VAL A 80 4.25 3.42 4.30
CA VAL A 80 4.37 2.30 3.34
C VAL A 80 5.46 2.59 2.29
N THR A 81 5.61 3.83 1.83
CA THR A 81 6.67 4.21 0.88
C THR A 81 8.07 4.00 1.48
N VAL A 82 8.28 4.46 2.72
CA VAL A 82 9.56 4.27 3.42
C VAL A 82 9.86 2.78 3.61
N PHE A 83 8.83 2.00 3.97
CA PHE A 83 8.97 0.56 4.12
C PHE A 83 9.31 -0.14 2.79
N ALA A 84 8.57 0.12 1.72
CA ALA A 84 8.80 -0.49 0.40
C ALA A 84 10.20 -0.18 -0.15
N LEU A 85 10.60 1.10 -0.13
CA LEU A 85 11.94 1.49 -0.56
C LEU A 85 13.03 0.87 0.32
N GLY A 86 12.80 0.78 1.64
CA GLY A 86 13.73 0.13 2.56
C GLY A 86 13.87 -1.37 2.31
N GLU A 87 12.76 -2.06 1.99
CA GLU A 87 12.75 -3.47 1.61
C GLU A 87 13.58 -3.68 0.34
N GLU A 88 13.31 -2.92 -0.71
CA GLU A 88 13.98 -3.05 -2.00
C GLU A 88 15.48 -2.73 -1.91
N LEU A 89 15.84 -1.67 -1.15
CA LEU A 89 17.24 -1.36 -0.86
C LEU A 89 17.93 -2.45 -0.02
N SER A 90 17.20 -3.14 0.87
CA SER A 90 17.76 -4.23 1.67
C SER A 90 18.14 -5.45 0.81
N GLN A 91 17.42 -5.67 -0.30
CA GLN A 91 17.71 -6.75 -1.23
C GLN A 91 19.09 -6.62 -1.88
N ALA A 92 19.64 -5.41 -2.01
CA ALA A 92 21.00 -5.17 -2.51
C ALA A 92 22.10 -5.85 -1.66
N TYR A 93 21.79 -6.22 -0.41
CA TYR A 93 22.70 -6.86 0.52
C TYR A 93 22.39 -8.35 0.74
N MET A 94 21.47 -8.92 -0.04
CA MET A 94 21.05 -10.32 0.11
C MET A 94 21.57 -11.22 -1.01
N PRO A 95 21.96 -12.47 -0.71
CA PRO A 95 22.41 -13.42 -1.73
C PRO A 95 21.26 -14.04 -2.53
N THR A 96 20.03 -14.00 -2.00
CA THR A 96 18.83 -14.63 -2.56
C THR A 96 17.95 -13.68 -3.38
N ARG A 97 18.20 -12.36 -3.27
CA ARG A 97 17.41 -11.29 -3.90
C ARG A 97 18.35 -10.27 -4.52
N THR A 98 17.84 -9.47 -5.45
CA THR A 98 18.61 -8.43 -6.12
C THR A 98 17.74 -7.19 -6.24
N PHE A 99 18.31 -6.04 -5.94
CA PHE A 99 17.64 -4.76 -6.18
C PHE A 99 17.19 -4.65 -7.65
N ASP A 100 15.88 -4.46 -7.86
CA ASP A 100 15.26 -4.20 -9.15
C ASP A 100 14.50 -2.87 -9.11
N LEU A 101 14.96 -1.92 -9.93
CA LEU A 101 14.33 -0.62 -10.08
C LEU A 101 12.89 -0.72 -10.61
N VAL A 102 12.58 -1.77 -11.38
CA VAL A 102 11.24 -2.01 -11.92
C VAL A 102 10.29 -2.44 -10.80
N ASP A 103 10.74 -3.23 -9.83
CA ASP A 103 9.95 -3.63 -8.67
C ASP A 103 9.73 -2.44 -7.73
N ALA A 104 10.78 -1.65 -7.48
CA ALA A 104 10.67 -0.36 -6.78
C ALA A 104 9.62 0.57 -7.45
N SER A 105 9.62 0.60 -8.78
CA SER A 105 8.66 1.41 -9.55
C SER A 105 7.24 0.86 -9.44
N ALA A 106 7.07 -0.47 -9.45
CA ALA A 106 5.78 -1.11 -9.27
C ALA A 106 5.18 -0.80 -7.88
N ASP A 107 6.00 -0.83 -6.83
CA ASP A 107 5.58 -0.44 -5.47
C ASP A 107 5.08 1.01 -5.43
N LEU A 108 5.89 1.94 -5.96
CA LEU A 108 5.55 3.36 -5.99
C LEU A 108 4.27 3.64 -6.80
N LEU A 109 4.08 2.95 -7.92
CA LEU A 109 2.85 3.05 -8.72
C LEU A 109 1.63 2.51 -7.96
N GLY A 110 1.77 1.40 -7.22
CA GLY A 110 0.71 0.86 -6.38
C GLY A 110 0.31 1.84 -5.27
N ILE A 111 1.31 2.39 -4.57
CA ILE A 111 1.12 3.42 -3.53
C ILE A 111 0.44 4.66 -4.11
N ALA A 112 0.88 5.14 -5.27
CA ALA A 112 0.30 6.31 -5.94
C ALA A 112 -1.16 6.07 -6.34
N ALA A 113 -1.46 4.91 -6.92
CA ALA A 113 -2.83 4.52 -7.27
C ALA A 113 -3.74 4.49 -6.04
N ALA A 114 -3.25 3.93 -4.93
CA ALA A 114 -3.97 3.93 -3.66
C ALA A 114 -4.23 5.35 -3.13
N CYS A 115 -3.24 6.25 -3.21
CA CYS A 115 -3.40 7.66 -2.82
C CYS A 115 -4.48 8.36 -3.65
N VAL A 116 -4.50 8.16 -4.96
CA VAL A 116 -5.52 8.71 -5.86
C VAL A 116 -6.91 8.20 -5.50
N CYS A 117 -7.06 6.89 -5.28
CA CYS A 117 -8.32 6.30 -4.82
C CYS A 117 -8.77 6.91 -3.47
N CYS A 118 -7.87 6.99 -2.49
CA CYS A 118 -8.16 7.59 -1.20
C CYS A 118 -8.54 9.08 -1.31
N TYR A 119 -7.91 9.82 -2.22
CA TYR A 119 -8.27 11.20 -2.49
C TYR A 119 -9.71 11.33 -2.96
N PHE A 120 -10.11 10.57 -3.99
CA PHE A 120 -11.48 10.57 -4.51
C PHE A 120 -12.51 10.15 -3.45
N ILE A 121 -12.18 9.18 -2.60
CA ILE A 121 -13.03 8.78 -1.49
C ILE A 121 -13.15 9.91 -0.46
N SER A 122 -12.03 10.55 -0.11
CA SER A 122 -12.00 11.62 0.89
C SER A 122 -12.83 12.84 0.47
N ILE A 123 -12.81 13.22 -0.80
CA ILE A 123 -13.64 14.33 -1.31
C ILE A 123 -15.13 13.97 -1.30
N HIS A 124 -15.49 12.71 -1.55
CA HIS A 124 -16.87 12.26 -1.49
C HIS A 124 -17.42 12.29 -0.06
N PHE A 125 -16.61 11.86 0.92
CA PHE A 125 -16.93 11.96 2.34
C PHE A 125 -16.99 13.41 2.85
N ALA A 126 -16.15 14.31 2.32
CA ALA A 126 -16.20 15.72 2.68
C ALA A 126 -17.48 16.40 2.17
N LYS A 127 -17.90 16.10 0.94
CA LYS A 127 -19.15 16.64 0.34
C LYS A 127 -20.40 16.18 1.08
N THR A 128 -20.47 14.91 1.47
CA THR A 128 -21.62 14.36 2.22
C THR A 128 -21.76 14.97 3.61
N LYS A 129 -20.65 15.31 4.28
CA LYS A 129 -20.68 16.04 5.57
C LYS A 129 -21.04 17.52 5.43
N ALA A 130 -20.83 18.13 4.26
CA ALA A 130 -21.11 19.54 4.01
C ALA A 130 -22.53 19.81 3.45
N ALA A 131 -23.32 18.78 3.19
CA ALA A 131 -24.70 18.93 2.74
C ALA A 131 -25.56 19.60 3.84
N PRO A 132 -26.30 20.68 3.54
CA PRO A 132 -27.17 21.32 4.54
C PRO A 132 -28.23 20.34 5.03
N LEU A 133 -28.53 20.36 6.34
CA LEU A 133 -29.70 19.66 6.88
C LEU A 133 -30.94 20.10 6.10
N PRO A 134 -31.83 19.17 5.68
CA PRO A 134 -33.08 19.56 5.04
C PRO A 134 -33.83 20.51 5.97
N LYS A 135 -34.17 21.69 5.46
CA LYS A 135 -35.04 22.62 6.17
C LYS A 135 -36.39 21.90 6.32
N GLY A 136 -36.70 21.47 7.53
CA GLY A 136 -38.01 20.91 7.84
C GLY A 136 -39.09 21.94 7.51
N HIS A 137 -40.10 21.49 6.76
CA HIS A 137 -41.35 22.21 6.55
C HIS A 137 -42.29 21.96 7.73
#